data_AF-A0A7Y5VHB5-F1
#
_entry.id   AF-A0A7Y5VHB5-F1
#
_cell.length_a   1.000
_cell.length_b   1.000
_cell.length_c   1.000
_cell.angle_alpha   90.00
_cell.angle_beta   90.00
_cell.angle_gamma   90.00
#
_symmetry.space_group_name_H-M   'P 1'
#
loop_
_entity.id
_entity.type
_entity.pdbx_description
1 polymer ?
#
loop_
_entity_poly.entity_id
_entity_poly.type
_entity_poly.pdbx_seq_one_letter_code
_entity_poly.pdbx_strand_id
1 'polypeptide(L)'
;MAKTRSLYDAPFARDLVSFDCAVQFNWQQHFVDLLGKVPPTAAPTVERLQAIQHRVRVDRNGAVVSAPPKAPDLSVVAHGTELEEALKAMITGGLNAWIPFSTNVILPVSPTKFKFEKIDTGYRLTLNGPGIASTLLLSTDMRLTSGVSELPEPLRLTTEFSPGPNGFLLSSVATGNTTETAVTRDATFAFAYQQVQGFQLPASVTIKPATPEVWHYTLNDCKATTGITIEIGLPKTH
;
A
#
# COMPACT_ATOMS: atom_id res chain seq x y z
N MET A 1 -9.67 15.62 -15.52
CA MET A 1 -9.21 14.63 -14.51
C MET A 1 -9.00 15.22 -13.11
N ALA A 2 -8.61 16.49 -12.93
CA ALA A 2 -8.43 17.08 -11.59
C ALA A 2 -9.64 16.93 -10.64
N LYS A 3 -10.86 17.13 -11.14
CA LYS A 3 -12.10 16.95 -10.35
C LYS A 3 -12.33 15.49 -9.93
N THR A 4 -11.97 14.52 -10.76
CA THR A 4 -12.07 13.09 -10.42
C THR A 4 -11.04 12.72 -9.35
N ARG A 5 -9.82 13.21 -9.53
CA ARG A 5 -8.70 13.07 -8.61
C ARG A 5 -9.04 13.57 -7.20
N SER A 6 -9.73 14.70 -7.08
CA SER A 6 -10.17 15.22 -5.78
C SER A 6 -11.25 14.40 -5.06
N LEU A 7 -11.80 13.34 -5.69
CA LEU A 7 -12.74 12.44 -5.02
C LEU A 7 -12.04 11.42 -4.10
N TYR A 8 -10.73 11.23 -4.25
CA TYR A 8 -9.96 10.25 -3.49
C TYR A 8 -9.31 10.90 -2.28
N ASP A 9 -9.25 10.14 -1.18
CA ASP A 9 -8.46 10.53 -0.02
C ASP A 9 -6.97 10.37 -0.34
N ALA A 10 -6.31 11.49 -0.66
CA ALA A 10 -4.90 11.54 -0.99
C ALA A 10 -4.14 12.41 0.02
N PRO A 11 -3.73 11.86 1.17
CA PRO A 11 -3.13 12.64 2.25
C PRO A 11 -1.84 13.34 1.82
N PHE A 12 -1.02 12.74 0.94
CA PHE A 12 0.18 13.41 0.43
C PHE A 12 -0.15 14.60 -0.48
N ALA A 13 -1.32 14.63 -1.12
CA ALA A 13 -1.78 15.80 -1.86
C ALA A 13 -2.35 16.91 -0.94
N ARG A 14 -2.48 16.63 0.37
CA ARG A 14 -2.93 17.56 1.42
C ARG A 14 -1.81 17.84 2.44
N ASP A 15 -0.60 18.06 1.94
CA ASP A 15 0.56 18.50 2.74
C ASP A 15 1.13 17.50 3.75
N LEU A 16 0.69 16.23 3.72
CA LEU A 16 1.46 15.16 4.37
C LEU A 16 2.82 15.02 3.66
N VAL A 17 3.89 15.02 4.43
CA VAL A 17 5.25 14.73 3.96
C VAL A 17 5.62 13.28 4.23
N SER A 18 5.37 12.82 5.46
CA SER A 18 5.64 11.45 5.89
C SER A 18 4.84 11.10 7.13
N PHE A 19 4.73 9.83 7.46
CA PHE A 19 4.33 9.39 8.79
C PHE A 19 5.24 8.27 9.30
N ASP A 20 5.32 8.14 10.62
CA ASP A 20 6.09 7.13 11.31
C ASP A 20 5.21 6.43 12.34
N CYS A 21 5.15 5.10 12.30
CA CYS A 21 4.32 4.29 13.20
C CYS A 21 5.14 3.16 13.80
N ALA A 22 4.80 2.76 15.03
CA ALA A 22 5.16 1.44 15.52
C ALA A 22 4.33 0.38 14.78
N VAL A 23 4.97 -0.75 14.48
CA VAL A 23 4.34 -1.90 13.85
C VAL A 23 4.15 -2.97 14.92
N GLN A 24 2.91 -3.45 15.05
CA GLN A 24 2.62 -4.62 15.86
C GLN A 24 2.23 -5.79 14.97
N PHE A 25 3.00 -6.86 15.06
CA PHE A 25 2.73 -8.14 14.44
C PHE A 25 2.64 -9.20 15.54
N ASN A 26 1.63 -10.07 15.45
CA ASN A 26 1.44 -11.14 16.42
C ASN A 26 1.93 -12.46 15.82
N TRP A 27 3.19 -12.81 16.12
CA TRP A 27 3.82 -14.03 15.64
C TRP A 27 3.10 -15.28 16.14
N GLN A 28 2.63 -15.26 17.38
CA GLN A 28 1.88 -16.38 17.93
C GLN A 28 0.59 -16.63 17.14
N GLN A 29 -0.19 -15.58 16.89
CA GLN A 29 -1.42 -15.69 16.12
C GLN A 29 -1.14 -16.13 14.68
N HIS A 30 -0.12 -15.57 14.03
CA HIS A 30 0.24 -15.94 12.67
C HIS A 30 0.56 -17.44 12.52
N PHE A 31 1.31 -18.02 13.46
CA PHE A 31 1.57 -19.47 13.48
C PHE A 31 0.30 -20.29 13.77
N VAL A 32 -0.59 -19.80 14.64
CA VAL A 32 -1.89 -20.45 14.89
C VAL A 32 -2.76 -20.43 13.65
N ASP A 33 -2.81 -19.33 12.91
CA ASP A 33 -3.61 -19.21 11.69
C ASP A 33 -3.08 -20.14 10.57
N LEU A 34 -1.76 -20.28 10.46
CA LEU A 34 -1.13 -21.11 9.45
C LEU A 34 -1.15 -22.61 9.78
N LEU A 35 -0.93 -22.98 11.05
CA LEU A 35 -0.67 -24.36 11.48
C LEU A 35 -1.72 -24.92 12.46
N GLY A 36 -2.72 -24.11 12.85
CA GLY A 36 -3.74 -24.44 13.87
C GLY A 36 -3.26 -24.33 15.32
N LYS A 37 -1.95 -24.33 15.56
CA LYS A 37 -1.31 -24.12 16.88
C LYS A 37 0.16 -23.73 16.68
N VAL A 38 0.79 -23.17 17.71
CA VAL A 38 2.25 -22.98 17.72
C VAL A 38 2.93 -24.32 18.04
N PRO A 39 3.74 -24.90 17.14
CA PRO A 39 4.53 -26.09 17.46
C PRO A 39 5.53 -25.81 18.58
N PRO A 40 5.79 -26.75 19.51
CA PRO A 40 6.80 -26.56 20.56
C PRO A 40 8.20 -26.20 20.02
N THR A 41 8.54 -26.70 18.83
CA THR A 41 9.80 -26.39 18.14
C THR A 41 9.88 -24.96 17.61
N ALA A 42 8.74 -24.30 17.38
CA ALA A 42 8.67 -22.92 16.90
C ALA A 42 8.49 -21.89 18.04
N ALA A 43 8.11 -22.34 19.24
CA ALA A 43 7.87 -21.44 20.38
C ALA A 43 9.06 -20.53 20.71
N PRO A 44 10.33 -21.01 20.74
CA PRO A 44 11.47 -20.12 20.95
C PRO A 44 11.63 -19.05 19.86
N THR A 45 11.36 -19.42 18.60
CA THR A 45 11.39 -18.47 17.46
C THR A 45 10.30 -17.41 17.61
N VAL A 46 9.07 -17.82 17.92
CA VAL A 46 7.93 -16.90 18.14
C VAL A 46 8.22 -15.92 19.27
N GLU A 47 8.69 -16.38 20.43
CA GLU A 47 9.02 -15.52 21.57
C GLU A 47 10.12 -14.49 21.21
N ARG A 48 11.16 -14.92 20.50
CA ARG A 48 12.25 -14.05 20.07
C ARG A 48 11.79 -12.98 19.08
N LEU A 49 11.03 -13.38 18.07
CA LEU A 49 10.52 -12.46 17.05
C LEU A 49 9.48 -11.49 17.62
N GLN A 50 8.64 -11.93 18.57
CA GLN A 50 7.62 -11.10 19.20
C GLN A 50 8.22 -9.93 20.02
N ALA A 51 9.44 -10.09 20.51
CA ALA A 51 10.15 -9.05 21.26
C ALA A 51 10.73 -7.93 20.36
N ILE A 52 10.77 -8.12 19.04
CA ILE A 52 11.36 -7.14 18.12
C ILE A 52 10.38 -6.00 17.86
N GLN A 53 10.73 -4.82 18.33
CA GLN A 53 9.95 -3.60 18.07
C GLN A 53 10.34 -3.01 16.72
N HIS A 54 9.39 -3.05 15.78
CA HIS A 54 9.54 -2.47 14.46
C HIS A 54 8.86 -1.11 14.42
N ARG A 55 9.46 -0.16 13.70
CA ARG A 55 8.77 1.05 13.25
C ARG A 55 8.86 1.14 11.74
N VAL A 56 7.88 1.78 11.13
CA VAL A 56 7.84 2.04 9.70
C VAL A 56 7.67 3.53 9.46
N ARG A 57 8.54 4.07 8.60
CA ARG A 57 8.42 5.42 8.06
C ARG A 57 7.91 5.32 6.64
N VAL A 58 6.88 6.09 6.32
CA VAL A 58 6.26 6.12 4.98
C VAL A 58 6.26 7.55 4.47
N ASP A 59 6.73 7.74 3.24
CA ASP A 59 6.63 8.99 2.49
C ASP A 59 6.13 8.72 1.06
N ARG A 60 6.18 9.74 0.19
CA ARG A 60 5.72 9.63 -1.21
C ARG A 60 6.56 8.66 -2.05
N ASN A 61 7.78 8.35 -1.63
CA ASN A 61 8.74 7.54 -2.37
C ASN A 61 8.73 6.08 -1.92
N GLY A 62 8.27 5.80 -0.70
CA GLY A 62 8.20 4.43 -0.20
C GLY A 62 7.95 4.32 1.31
N ALA A 63 7.76 3.08 1.73
CA ALA A 63 7.83 2.65 3.11
C ALA A 63 9.21 2.05 3.43
N VAL A 64 9.75 2.39 4.59
CA VAL A 64 11.01 1.87 5.11
C VAL A 64 10.79 1.40 6.54
N VAL A 65 11.05 0.12 6.80
CA VAL A 65 11.01 -0.44 8.15
C VAL A 65 12.36 -0.21 8.81
N SER A 66 12.36 0.50 9.94
CA SER A 66 13.59 0.80 10.69
C SER A 66 14.11 -0.44 11.40
N ALA A 67 15.42 -0.61 11.45
CA ALA A 67 16.05 -1.58 12.33
C ALA A 67 15.79 -1.21 13.80
N PRO A 68 15.53 -2.19 14.69
CA PRO A 68 15.42 -1.94 16.12
C PRO A 68 16.78 -1.45 16.67
N PRO A 69 16.81 -0.52 17.66
CA PRO A 69 18.06 -0.03 18.25
C PRO A 69 18.95 -1.13 18.85
N LYS A 70 18.33 -2.24 19.29
CA LYS A 70 19.01 -3.46 19.73
C LYS A 70 18.22 -4.68 19.25
N ALA A 71 18.59 -5.19 18.08
CA ALA A 71 18.01 -6.44 17.58
C ALA A 71 18.36 -7.60 18.52
N PRO A 72 17.42 -8.50 18.85
CA PRO A 72 17.78 -9.76 19.48
C PRO A 72 18.65 -10.59 18.52
N ASP A 73 19.52 -11.42 19.09
CA ASP A 73 20.24 -12.40 18.29
C ASP A 73 19.26 -13.48 17.79
N LEU A 74 19.03 -13.52 16.48
CA LEU A 74 18.17 -14.49 15.82
C LEU A 74 18.93 -15.71 15.30
N SER A 75 20.26 -15.72 15.36
CA SER A 75 21.07 -16.87 14.93
C SER A 75 20.86 -18.11 15.81
N VAL A 76 20.34 -17.90 17.02
CA VAL A 76 20.07 -18.96 18.02
C VAL A 76 18.71 -19.62 17.87
N VAL A 77 17.87 -19.19 16.91
CA VAL A 77 16.55 -19.77 16.65
C VAL A 77 16.39 -20.14 15.18
N ALA A 78 15.71 -21.25 14.90
CA ALA A 78 15.50 -21.73 13.55
C ALA A 78 14.68 -20.71 12.74
N HIS A 79 15.15 -20.39 11.53
CA HIS A 79 14.51 -19.48 10.57
C HIS A 79 14.23 -18.06 11.09
N GLY A 80 14.82 -17.64 12.22
CA GLY A 80 14.52 -16.35 12.84
C GLY A 80 14.78 -15.17 11.91
N THR A 81 15.98 -15.08 11.34
CA THR A 81 16.35 -14.02 10.40
C THR A 81 15.47 -14.00 9.15
N GLU A 82 15.14 -15.18 8.61
CA GLU A 82 14.31 -15.31 7.40
C GLU A 82 12.89 -14.81 7.64
N LEU A 83 12.30 -15.14 8.80
CA LEU A 83 10.98 -14.69 9.19
C LEU A 83 10.94 -13.18 9.49
N GLU A 84 11.98 -12.64 10.14
CA GLU A 84 12.08 -11.19 10.37
C GLU A 84 12.14 -10.42 9.04
N GLU A 85 12.99 -10.85 8.11
CA GLU A 85 13.11 -10.22 6.79
C GLU A 85 11.82 -10.39 5.96
N ALA A 86 11.14 -11.54 6.06
CA ALA A 86 9.83 -11.72 5.45
C ALA A 86 8.80 -10.72 6.00
N LEU A 87 8.76 -10.52 7.32
CA LEU A 87 7.88 -9.52 7.94
C LEU A 87 8.19 -8.10 7.43
N LYS A 88 9.46 -7.70 7.40
CA LYS A 88 9.87 -6.38 6.88
C LYS A 88 9.46 -6.20 5.41
N ALA A 89 9.64 -7.23 4.59
CA ALA A 89 9.23 -7.22 3.19
C ALA A 89 7.70 -7.10 3.05
N MET A 90 6.93 -7.80 3.88
CA MET A 90 5.46 -7.73 3.89
C MET A 90 4.96 -6.35 4.32
N ILE A 91 5.52 -5.77 5.38
CA ILE A 91 5.18 -4.40 5.81
C ILE A 91 5.47 -3.40 4.69
N THR A 92 6.68 -3.46 4.12
CA THR A 92 7.12 -2.58 3.04
C THR A 92 6.24 -2.73 1.80
N GLY A 93 5.99 -3.97 1.36
CA GLY A 93 5.14 -4.26 0.21
C GLY A 93 3.70 -3.77 0.38
N GLY A 94 3.09 -4.03 1.55
CA GLY A 94 1.73 -3.59 1.84
C GLY A 94 1.55 -2.08 1.84
N LEU A 95 2.48 -1.35 2.44
CA LEU A 95 2.43 0.11 2.44
C LEU A 95 2.80 0.71 1.07
N ASN A 96 3.73 0.10 0.35
CA ASN A 96 4.05 0.52 -1.02
C ASN A 96 2.87 0.29 -1.99
N ALA A 97 2.04 -0.73 -1.76
CA ALA A 97 0.81 -0.92 -2.53
C ALA A 97 -0.25 0.18 -2.26
N TRP A 98 -0.22 0.80 -1.08
CA TRP A 98 -1.10 1.90 -0.69
C TRP A 98 -0.64 3.28 -1.23
N ILE A 99 0.68 3.50 -1.32
CA ILE A 99 1.27 4.81 -1.66
C ILE A 99 0.73 5.44 -2.96
N PRO A 100 0.61 4.73 -4.09
CA PRO A 100 0.07 5.31 -5.33
C PRO A 100 -1.31 5.94 -5.13
N PHE A 101 -2.11 5.36 -4.24
CA PHE A 101 -3.46 5.82 -3.94
C PHE A 101 -3.50 7.04 -3.03
N SER A 102 -2.50 7.16 -2.17
CA SER A 102 -2.37 8.27 -1.23
C SER A 102 -1.76 9.56 -1.82
N THR A 103 -1.21 9.51 -3.03
CA THR A 103 -0.53 10.63 -3.72
C THR A 103 -1.39 11.32 -4.78
N ASN A 104 -2.63 10.87 -4.97
CA ASN A 104 -3.53 11.34 -6.02
C ASN A 104 -3.04 11.06 -7.45
N VAL A 105 -2.00 10.25 -7.68
CA VAL A 105 -1.44 10.00 -9.03
C VAL A 105 -1.97 8.73 -9.71
N ILE A 106 -2.95 8.07 -9.09
CA ILE A 106 -3.63 6.89 -9.63
C ILE A 106 -4.26 7.18 -11.01
N LEU A 107 -4.77 8.39 -11.17
CA LEU A 107 -5.33 8.88 -12.42
C LEU A 107 -4.31 9.78 -13.13
N PRO A 108 -4.32 9.80 -14.46
CA PRO A 108 -3.34 10.53 -15.26
C PRO A 108 -3.16 11.97 -14.81
N VAL A 109 -1.90 12.35 -14.66
CA VAL A 109 -1.47 13.73 -14.51
C VAL A 109 -1.18 14.31 -15.89
N SER A 110 -1.55 15.57 -16.13
CA SER A 110 -1.29 16.23 -17.41
C SER A 110 0.22 16.19 -17.74
N PRO A 111 0.63 16.05 -19.02
CA PRO A 111 -0.20 15.96 -20.23
C PRO A 111 -0.18 14.54 -20.85
N THR A 112 -0.67 13.51 -20.15
CA THR A 112 -0.87 12.21 -20.81
C THR A 112 -2.05 12.30 -21.79
N LYS A 113 -1.87 11.88 -23.05
CA LYS A 113 -3.00 11.69 -23.97
C LYS A 113 -3.83 10.52 -23.46
N PHE A 114 -5.12 10.74 -23.22
CA PHE A 114 -6.03 9.70 -22.79
C PHE A 114 -7.35 9.74 -23.56
N LYS A 115 -7.95 8.57 -23.78
CA LYS A 115 -9.32 8.43 -24.24
C LYS A 115 -10.20 8.15 -23.03
N PHE A 116 -11.26 8.92 -22.86
CA PHE A 116 -12.25 8.71 -21.80
C PHE A 116 -13.59 8.36 -22.45
N GLU A 117 -14.12 7.19 -22.12
CA GLU A 117 -15.30 6.61 -22.76
C GLU A 117 -16.29 6.14 -21.69
N LYS A 118 -17.57 6.44 -21.87
CA LYS A 118 -18.63 5.89 -21.03
C LYS A 118 -18.96 4.48 -21.50
N ILE A 119 -19.09 3.55 -20.57
CA ILE A 119 -19.48 2.15 -20.79
C ILE A 119 -20.64 1.80 -19.85
N ASP A 120 -21.27 0.63 -20.04
CA ASP A 120 -22.45 0.23 -19.25
C ASP A 120 -22.22 0.23 -17.74
N THR A 121 -21.01 -0.14 -17.30
CA THR A 121 -20.63 -0.26 -15.88
C THR A 121 -19.98 1.00 -15.30
N GLY A 122 -19.80 2.06 -16.10
CA GLY A 122 -19.16 3.31 -15.67
C GLY A 122 -18.33 3.94 -16.79
N TYR A 123 -17.01 4.00 -16.61
CA TYR A 123 -16.10 4.66 -17.54
C TYR A 123 -14.85 3.84 -17.80
N ARG A 124 -14.36 3.93 -19.04
CA ARG A 124 -13.07 3.41 -19.47
C ARG A 124 -12.14 4.57 -19.76
N LEU A 125 -10.95 4.50 -19.19
CA LEU A 125 -9.86 5.43 -19.46
C LEU A 125 -8.72 4.65 -20.11
N THR A 126 -8.38 4.98 -21.34
CA THR A 126 -7.26 4.37 -22.07
C THR A 126 -6.13 5.36 -22.21
N LEU A 127 -4.94 4.94 -21.81
CA LEU A 127 -3.69 5.69 -21.78
C LEU A 127 -2.73 5.06 -22.77
N ASN A 128 -2.40 5.80 -23.83
CA ASN A 128 -1.45 5.34 -24.85
C ASN A 128 -0.41 6.43 -25.07
N GLY A 129 0.85 6.09 -24.88
CA GLY A 129 1.98 6.99 -25.08
C GLY A 129 3.32 6.26 -25.05
N PRO A 130 4.44 6.96 -25.26
CA PRO A 130 5.76 6.37 -25.15
C PRO A 130 5.95 5.73 -23.76
N GLY A 131 6.15 4.42 -23.72
CA GLY A 131 6.36 3.65 -22.48
C GLY A 131 5.11 3.44 -21.61
N ILE A 132 3.92 3.81 -22.07
CA ILE A 132 2.66 3.66 -21.33
C ILE A 132 1.58 3.10 -22.27
N ALA A 133 1.05 1.94 -21.90
CA ALA A 133 -0.12 1.34 -22.50
C ALA A 133 -0.96 0.79 -21.35
N SER A 134 -1.99 1.55 -20.94
CA SER A 134 -2.79 1.19 -19.78
C SER A 134 -4.27 1.48 -19.99
N THR A 135 -5.13 0.62 -19.46
CA THR A 135 -6.57 0.82 -19.41
C THR A 135 -7.04 0.77 -17.97
N LEU A 136 -7.74 1.80 -17.52
CA LEU A 136 -8.38 1.88 -16.22
C LEU A 136 -9.90 1.83 -16.38
N LEU A 137 -10.57 1.09 -15.49
CA LEU A 137 -12.02 1.07 -15.38
C LEU A 137 -12.45 1.80 -14.11
N LEU A 138 -13.41 2.70 -14.26
CA LEU A 138 -14.01 3.43 -13.16
C LEU A 138 -15.50 3.11 -13.09
N SER A 139 -16.02 3.00 -11.88
CA SER A 139 -17.47 2.93 -11.62
C SER A 139 -18.18 4.24 -12.01
N THR A 140 -19.51 4.25 -11.96
CA THR A 140 -20.34 5.43 -12.27
C THR A 140 -20.07 6.62 -11.34
N ASP A 141 -19.67 6.37 -10.10
CA ASP A 141 -19.21 7.39 -9.13
C ASP A 141 -17.70 7.67 -9.20
N MET A 142 -17.06 7.20 -10.27
CA MET A 142 -15.66 7.47 -10.63
C MET A 142 -14.62 6.86 -9.68
N ARG A 143 -14.98 5.85 -8.88
CA ARG A 143 -14.00 5.01 -8.17
C ARG A 143 -13.29 4.10 -9.15
N LEU A 144 -11.98 3.99 -9.06
CA LEU A 144 -11.21 3.00 -9.80
C LEU A 144 -11.63 1.62 -9.32
N THR A 145 -11.97 0.74 -10.24
CA THR A 145 -12.35 -0.65 -9.94
C THR A 145 -11.30 -1.62 -10.44
N SER A 146 -10.67 -1.32 -11.57
CA SER A 146 -9.56 -2.10 -12.09
C SER A 146 -8.66 -1.33 -13.04
N GLY A 147 -7.47 -1.87 -13.27
CA GLY A 147 -6.51 -1.36 -14.23
C GLY A 147 -5.69 -2.48 -14.83
N VAL A 148 -5.29 -2.30 -16.07
CA VAL A 148 -4.30 -3.14 -16.75
C VAL A 148 -3.26 -2.20 -17.34
N SER A 149 -1.98 -2.47 -17.11
CA SER A 149 -0.85 -1.85 -17.78
C SER A 149 -0.08 -2.92 -18.53
N GLU A 150 0.20 -2.71 -19.81
CA GLU A 150 1.03 -3.59 -20.63
C GLU A 150 2.50 -3.16 -20.61
N LEU A 151 2.76 -1.89 -20.27
CA LEU A 151 4.11 -1.28 -20.23
C LEU A 151 4.34 -0.52 -18.92
N PRO A 152 5.60 -0.38 -18.47
CA PRO A 152 6.80 -1.08 -18.99
C PRO A 152 6.79 -2.58 -18.69
N GLU A 153 6.03 -3.00 -17.68
CA GLU A 153 5.78 -4.40 -17.35
C GLU A 153 4.27 -4.66 -17.24
N PRO A 154 3.80 -5.86 -17.61
CA PRO A 154 2.44 -6.29 -17.38
C PRO A 154 2.05 -6.18 -15.90
N LEU A 155 1.02 -5.38 -15.64
CA LEU A 155 0.42 -5.21 -14.32
C LEU A 155 -1.09 -5.23 -14.48
N ARG A 156 -1.76 -6.05 -13.68
CA ARG A 156 -3.19 -5.92 -13.44
C ARG A 156 -3.40 -5.49 -12.00
N LEU A 157 -4.39 -4.64 -11.80
CA LEU A 157 -4.89 -4.30 -10.48
C LEU A 157 -6.40 -4.33 -10.42
N THR A 158 -6.94 -4.66 -9.25
CA THR A 158 -8.33 -4.41 -8.87
C THR A 158 -8.34 -3.66 -7.54
N THR A 159 -9.32 -2.79 -7.36
CA THR A 159 -9.37 -1.90 -6.18
C THR A 159 -10.77 -1.79 -5.64
N GLU A 160 -10.86 -1.71 -4.32
CA GLU A 160 -12.09 -1.36 -3.63
C GLU A 160 -11.87 -0.10 -2.81
N PHE A 161 -12.85 0.80 -2.86
CA PHE A 161 -12.83 2.02 -2.07
C PHE A 161 -14.07 2.14 -1.21
N SER A 162 -13.87 2.61 0.02
CA SER A 162 -14.92 2.99 0.97
C SER A 162 -15.02 4.51 1.08
N PRO A 163 -16.21 5.06 1.42
CA PRO A 163 -16.34 6.47 1.76
C PRO A 163 -15.53 6.80 3.01
N GLY A 164 -14.81 7.93 2.97
CA GLY A 164 -14.11 8.51 4.11
C GLY A 164 -14.40 10.01 4.25
N PRO A 165 -13.92 10.64 5.34
CA PRO A 165 -14.24 12.04 5.64
C PRO A 165 -13.73 13.03 4.60
N ASN A 166 -12.67 12.68 3.85
CA ASN A 166 -12.06 13.56 2.85
C ASN A 166 -12.04 12.95 1.44
N GLY A 167 -12.91 11.98 1.16
CA GLY A 167 -12.98 11.27 -0.11
C GLY A 167 -12.95 9.76 0.04
N PHE A 168 -12.81 9.07 -1.09
CA PHE A 168 -12.72 7.62 -1.18
C PHE A 168 -11.38 7.11 -0.62
N LEU A 169 -11.45 6.27 0.42
CA LEU A 169 -10.34 5.57 1.04
C LEU A 169 -10.13 4.22 0.35
N LEU A 170 -8.88 3.85 0.08
CA LEU A 170 -8.54 2.55 -0.50
C LEU A 170 -8.77 1.44 0.54
N SER A 171 -9.85 0.68 0.40
CA SER A 171 -10.14 -0.46 1.27
C SER A 171 -9.28 -1.67 0.91
N SER A 172 -9.07 -1.91 -0.39
CA SER A 172 -8.23 -3.00 -0.86
C SER A 172 -7.66 -2.74 -2.24
N VAL A 173 -6.50 -3.35 -2.52
CA VAL A 173 -5.92 -3.47 -3.86
C VAL A 173 -5.41 -4.89 -4.04
N ALA A 174 -5.75 -5.52 -5.15
CA ALA A 174 -5.10 -6.75 -5.59
C ALA A 174 -4.26 -6.46 -6.83
N THR A 175 -3.07 -7.04 -6.91
CA THR A 175 -2.13 -6.84 -8.02
C THR A 175 -1.63 -8.17 -8.57
N GLY A 176 -1.60 -8.29 -9.89
CA GLY A 176 -1.04 -9.41 -10.63
C GLY A 176 0.01 -8.95 -11.64
N ASN A 177 1.03 -9.77 -11.89
CA ASN A 177 2.14 -9.50 -12.81
C ASN A 177 1.82 -9.90 -14.27
N THR A 178 0.54 -9.93 -14.62
CA THR A 178 0.02 -10.37 -15.91
C THR A 178 -1.22 -9.53 -16.22
N THR A 179 -1.53 -9.37 -17.51
CA THR A 179 -2.75 -8.71 -17.97
C THR A 179 -3.95 -9.67 -18.04
N GLU A 180 -3.72 -10.98 -17.90
CA GLU A 180 -4.75 -12.01 -17.98
C GLU A 180 -5.68 -11.98 -16.77
N THR A 181 -6.98 -11.93 -17.02
CA THR A 181 -7.97 -11.84 -15.94
C THR A 181 -8.30 -13.17 -15.27
N ALA A 182 -7.92 -14.30 -15.90
CA ALA A 182 -8.25 -15.66 -15.46
C ALA A 182 -7.26 -16.25 -14.44
N VAL A 183 -6.12 -15.58 -14.20
CA VAL A 183 -5.10 -16.04 -13.25
C VAL A 183 -5.50 -15.59 -11.84
N THR A 184 -5.60 -16.54 -10.90
CA THR A 184 -6.07 -16.34 -9.51
C THR A 184 -4.95 -16.04 -8.52
N ARG A 185 -3.76 -15.64 -8.99
CA ARG A 185 -2.56 -15.46 -8.16
C ARG A 185 -2.22 -14.00 -7.86
N ASP A 186 -3.23 -13.16 -7.65
CA ASP A 186 -3.00 -11.76 -7.31
C ASP A 186 -2.64 -11.63 -5.82
N ALA A 187 -1.60 -10.86 -5.51
CA ALA A 187 -1.33 -10.44 -4.15
C ALA A 187 -2.37 -9.39 -3.75
N THR A 188 -3.10 -9.62 -2.67
CA THR A 188 -4.15 -8.71 -2.18
C THR A 188 -3.71 -8.03 -0.90
N PHE A 189 -3.93 -6.72 -0.83
CA PHE A 189 -3.65 -5.86 0.32
C PHE A 189 -4.95 -5.18 0.72
N ALA A 190 -5.33 -5.30 1.99
CA ALA A 190 -6.53 -4.67 2.54
C ALA A 190 -6.16 -3.77 3.71
N PHE A 191 -6.82 -2.61 3.79
CA PHE A 191 -6.48 -1.53 4.72
C PHE A 191 -7.69 -1.18 5.58
N ALA A 192 -7.46 -1.08 6.89
CA ALA A 192 -8.32 -0.31 7.78
C ALA A 192 -7.61 0.99 8.15
N TYR A 193 -8.36 2.02 8.52
CA TYR A 193 -7.82 3.37 8.71
C TYR A 193 -7.99 3.88 10.14
N GLN A 194 -7.11 4.82 10.51
CA GLN A 194 -7.15 5.61 11.73
C GLN A 194 -6.94 7.08 11.39
N GLN A 195 -7.45 7.94 12.27
CA GLN A 195 -7.23 9.38 12.18
C GLN A 195 -5.93 9.75 12.92
N VAL A 196 -4.96 10.32 12.22
CA VAL A 196 -3.68 10.79 12.79
C VAL A 196 -3.46 12.23 12.36
N GLN A 197 -3.54 13.17 13.30
CA GLN A 197 -3.23 14.59 13.08
C GLN A 197 -3.89 15.18 11.81
N GLY A 198 -5.17 14.88 11.58
CA GLY A 198 -5.92 15.37 10.40
C GLY A 198 -5.86 14.48 9.15
N PHE A 199 -5.02 13.43 9.13
CA PHE A 199 -4.93 12.46 8.04
C PHE A 199 -5.62 11.13 8.35
N GLN A 200 -6.19 10.50 7.31
CA GLN A 200 -6.62 9.11 7.35
C GLN A 200 -5.44 8.24 6.91
N LEU A 201 -4.81 7.56 7.87
CA LEU A 201 -3.64 6.71 7.63
C LEU A 201 -4.00 5.24 7.91
N PRO A 202 -3.31 4.26 7.32
CA PRO A 202 -3.53 2.86 7.64
C PRO A 202 -3.37 2.58 9.14
N ALA A 203 -4.33 1.89 9.72
CA ALA A 203 -4.35 1.36 11.09
C ALA A 203 -3.99 -0.12 11.14
N SER A 204 -4.40 -0.86 10.12
CA SER A 204 -4.02 -2.25 9.95
C SER A 204 -3.96 -2.59 8.47
N VAL A 205 -3.12 -3.57 8.17
CA VAL A 205 -2.92 -4.07 6.82
C VAL A 205 -3.00 -5.58 6.87
N THR A 206 -3.86 -6.13 6.01
CA THR A 206 -3.95 -7.57 5.78
C THR A 206 -3.43 -7.86 4.39
N ILE A 207 -2.48 -8.78 4.30
CA ILE A 207 -1.81 -9.16 3.06
C ILE A 207 -2.09 -10.62 2.80
N LYS A 208 -2.67 -10.90 1.63
CA LYS A 208 -2.88 -12.22 1.08
C LYS A 208 -1.98 -12.35 -0.15
N PRO A 209 -0.74 -12.82 -0.02
CA PRO A 209 0.09 -13.19 -1.15
C PRO A 209 -0.62 -14.24 -2.03
N ALA A 210 0.00 -14.59 -3.17
CA ALA A 210 -0.46 -15.69 -4.01
C ALA A 210 -0.34 -17.09 -3.34
N THR A 211 0.17 -17.14 -2.10
CA THR A 211 0.24 -18.32 -1.25
C THR A 211 -0.91 -18.32 -0.23
N PRO A 212 -1.22 -19.46 0.42
CA PRO A 212 -2.31 -19.53 1.40
C PRO A 212 -2.07 -18.71 2.69
N GLU A 213 -0.84 -18.28 2.91
CA GLU A 213 -0.42 -17.62 4.14
C GLU A 213 -0.92 -16.17 4.19
N VAL A 214 -1.67 -15.83 5.23
CA VAL A 214 -2.18 -14.46 5.43
C VAL A 214 -1.33 -13.75 6.47
N TRP A 215 -0.87 -12.55 6.13
CA TRP A 215 -0.11 -11.68 7.02
C TRP A 215 -0.99 -10.54 7.50
N HIS A 216 -0.98 -10.27 8.80
CA HIS A 216 -1.74 -9.17 9.39
C HIS A 216 -0.87 -8.40 10.38
N TYR A 217 -0.71 -7.10 10.16
CA TYR A 217 -0.08 -6.19 11.12
C TYR A 217 -0.93 -4.97 11.39
N THR A 218 -0.72 -4.38 12.55
CA THR A 218 -1.34 -3.11 12.94
C THR A 218 -0.28 -2.04 13.08
N LEU A 219 -0.68 -0.79 12.80
CA LEU A 219 0.13 0.41 12.92
C LEU A 219 -0.41 1.24 14.07
N ASN A 220 0.44 1.55 15.03
CA ASN A 220 0.08 2.33 16.20
C ASN A 220 1.17 3.34 16.56
N ASP A 221 0.90 4.19 17.56
CA ASP A 221 1.81 5.30 17.94
C ASP A 221 2.29 6.09 16.71
N CYS A 222 1.33 6.37 15.81
CA CYS A 222 1.59 7.01 14.54
C CYS A 222 1.76 8.52 14.71
N LYS A 223 2.76 9.08 14.04
CA LYS A 223 3.07 10.51 14.00
C LYS A 223 3.18 10.95 12.56
N ALA A 224 2.39 11.93 12.16
CA ALA A 224 2.48 12.55 10.84
C ALA A 224 3.46 13.74 10.89
N THR A 225 4.12 13.97 9.77
CA THR A 225 4.94 15.15 9.50
C THR A 225 4.30 15.90 8.35
N THR A 226 3.95 17.16 8.57
CA THR A 226 3.40 18.06 7.56
C THR A 226 4.47 19.05 7.12
N GLY A 227 4.43 19.48 5.87
CA GLY A 227 5.36 20.48 5.37
C GLY A 227 4.74 21.30 4.24
N ILE A 228 5.11 22.58 4.18
CA ILE A 228 4.75 23.47 3.08
C ILE A 228 5.77 23.24 1.97
N THR A 229 5.32 22.80 0.79
CA THR A 229 6.18 22.77 -0.40
C THR A 229 6.35 24.21 -0.88
N ILE A 230 7.52 24.83 -0.65
CA ILE A 230 7.84 26.14 -1.23
C ILE A 230 8.39 25.89 -2.63
N GLU A 231 7.57 26.13 -3.67
CA GLU A 231 8.07 26.17 -5.04
C GLU A 231 8.92 27.44 -5.22
N ILE A 232 10.25 27.29 -5.18
CA ILE A 232 11.16 28.38 -5.52
C ILE A 232 11.18 28.49 -7.05
N GLY A 233 10.42 29.43 -7.59
CA GLY A 233 10.51 29.79 -9.00
C GLY A 233 11.89 30.39 -9.32
N LEU A 234 12.52 29.92 -10.40
CA LEU A 234 13.77 30.50 -10.89
C LEU A 234 13.58 32.01 -11.14
N PRO A 235 14.56 32.86 -10.76
CA PRO A 235 14.50 34.29 -11.01
C PRO A 235 14.27 34.56 -12.51
N LYS A 236 13.28 35.39 -12.83
CA LYS A 236 13.13 35.91 -14.19
C LYS A 236 14.33 36.79 -14.50
N THR A 237 15.23 36.31 -15.35
CA THR A 237 16.26 37.14 -15.97
C THR A 237 15.55 38.10 -16.94
N HIS A 238 15.65 39.40 -16.68
CA HIS A 238 15.21 40.48 -17.55
C HIS A 238 16.17 40.68 -18.72
#